data_AF-A0A0V8H596-F1
#
_entry.id   AF-A0A0V8H596-F1
#
_cell.length_a   1.000
_cell.length_b   1.000
_cell.length_c   1.000
_cell.angle_alpha   90.00
_cell.angle_beta   90.00
_cell.angle_gamma   90.00
#
_symmetry.space_group_name_H-M   'P 1'
#
loop_
_entity.id
_entity.type
_entity.pdbx_description
1 polymer ?
#
loop_
_entity_poly.entity_id
_entity_poly.type
_entity_poly.pdbx_seq_one_letter_code
_entity_poly.pdbx_strand_id
1 'polypeptide(L)' 'MSKKEKRWRRFYLFLMIFFYAIYVPVSVIEWLAGDGGLPLTAVIVGIALPYMRKNHIQQIQMKENTGA' A
#
# COMPACT_ATOMS: atom_id res chain seq x y z
N MET A 1 13.61 9.01 13.00
CA MET A 1 13.02 7.75 12.50
C MET A 1 13.85 6.59 12.98
N SER A 2 13.21 5.67 13.70
CA SER A 2 13.84 4.40 14.06
C SER A 2 14.26 3.60 12.83
N LYS A 3 15.24 2.70 13.01
CA LYS A 3 15.63 1.73 11.98
C LYS A 3 14.42 0.91 11.50
N LYS A 4 13.49 0.61 12.42
CA LYS A 4 12.24 -0.11 12.13
C LYS A 4 11.32 0.72 11.23
N GLU A 5 11.08 1.99 11.59
CA GLU A 5 10.27 2.91 10.78
C GLU A 5 10.85 3.10 9.37
N LYS A 6 12.17 3.30 9.26
CA LYS A 6 12.86 3.47 7.97
C LYS A 6 12.73 2.23 7.08
N ARG A 7 12.83 1.02 7.65
CA ARG A 7 12.63 -0.25 6.93
C ARG A 7 11.20 -0.38 6.41
N TRP A 8 10.20 -0.10 7.25
CA TRP A 8 8.79 -0.16 6.84
C TRP A 8 8.43 0.89 5.80
N ARG A 9 8.96 2.11 5.90
CA ARG A 9 8.76 3.14 4.87
C ARG A 9 9.29 2.71 3.50
N ARG A 10 10.45 2.05 3.44
CA ARG A 10 10.96 1.47 2.18
C ARG A 10 10.09 0.32 1.68
N PHE A 11 9.66 -0.57 2.56
CA PHE A 11 8.74 -1.65 2.18
C PHE A 11 7.46 -1.10 1.56
N TYR A 12 6.82 -0.11 2.20
CA TYR A 12 5.64 0.55 1.66
C TYR A 12 5.92 1.26 0.34
N LEU A 13 7.10 1.85 0.15
CA LEU A 13 7.48 2.47 -1.13
C LEU A 13 7.46 1.43 -2.26
N PHE A 14 8.17 0.31 -2.09
CA PHE A 14 8.21 -0.74 -3.11
C PHE A 14 6.84 -1.38 -3.33
N LEU A 15 6.08 -1.62 -2.25
CA LEU A 15 4.73 -2.16 -2.33
C LEU A 15 3.78 -1.21 -3.09
N MET A 16 3.82 0.09 -2.79
CA MET A 16 3.01 1.08 -3.49
C MET A 16 3.40 1.19 -4.96
N ILE A 17 4.70 1.20 -5.30
CA ILE A 17 5.14 1.22 -6.69
C ILE A 17 4.62 -0.02 -7.43
N PHE A 18 4.82 -1.21 -6.88
CA PHE A 18 4.31 -2.44 -7.49
C PHE A 18 2.79 -2.38 -7.68
N PHE A 19 2.05 -1.97 -6.65
CA PHE A 19 0.60 -1.93 -6.71
C PHE A 19 0.08 -0.91 -7.74
N TYR A 20 0.55 0.33 -7.68
CA TYR A 20 0.03 1.40 -8.55
C TYR A 20 0.63 1.41 -9.95
N ALA A 21 1.87 0.94 -10.15
CA ALA A 21 2.52 0.96 -11.45
C ALA A 21 2.37 -0.34 -12.24
N ILE A 22 2.05 -1.46 -11.58
CA ILE A 22 1.92 -2.77 -12.23
C ILE A 22 0.51 -3.32 -12.02
N TYR A 23 0.11 -3.59 -10.77
CA TYR A 23 -1.15 -4.27 -10.50
C TYR A 23 -2.38 -3.50 -11.00
N VAL A 24 -2.52 -2.22 -10.61
CA VAL A 24 -3.66 -1.38 -11.03
C VAL A 24 -3.72 -1.24 -12.56
N PRO A 25 -2.64 -0.88 -13.28
CA PRO A 25 -2.67 -0.82 -14.74
C PRO A 25 -3.05 -2.13 -15.41
N VAL A 26 -2.49 -3.26 -14.97
CA VAL A 26 -2.81 -4.58 -15.52
C VAL A 26 -4.29 -4.89 -15.31
N SER A 27 -4.81 -4.73 -14.09
CA SER A 27 -6.23 -4.97 -13.80
C SER A 27 -7.17 -4.04 -14.59
N VAL A 28 -6.77 -2.80 -14.85
CA VAL A 28 -7.56 -1.88 -15.70
C VAL A 28 -7.52 -2.30 -17.16
N ILE A 29 -6.36 -2.73 -17.67
CA ILE A 29 -6.24 -3.24 -19.05
C ILE A 29 -7.07 -4.50 -19.25
N GLU A 30 -7.00 -5.46 -18.32
CA GLU A 30 -7.81 -6.69 -18.35
C GLU A 30 -9.31 -6.38 -18.36
N TRP A 31 -9.74 -5.42 -17.54
CA TRP A 31 -11.13 -4.97 -17.52
C TRP A 31 -11.54 -4.31 -18.83
N LEU A 32 -10.69 -3.45 -19.42
CA LEU A 32 -10.98 -2.77 -20.68
C LEU A 32 -10.91 -3.70 -21.91
N ALA A 33 -10.10 -4.76 -21.86
CA ALA A 33 -9.99 -5.77 -22.90
C ALA A 33 -11.20 -6.71 -22.95
N GLY A 34 -12.09 -6.65 -21.94
CA GLY A 34 -13.27 -7.51 -21.85
C GLY A 34 -13.01 -8.91 -21.30
N ASP A 35 -11.76 -9.23 -20.97
CA ASP A 35 -11.36 -10.51 -20.37
C ASP A 35 -11.51 -10.52 -18.83
N GLY A 36 -11.72 -9.35 -18.21
CA GLY A 36 -11.82 -9.18 -16.76
C GLY A 36 -13.12 -8.51 -16.29
N GLY A 37 -13.58 -8.86 -15.09
CA GLY A 37 -14.63 -8.13 -14.38
C GLY A 37 -14.16 -6.78 -13.83
N LEU A 38 -15.07 -6.01 -13.22
CA LEU A 38 -14.70 -4.75 -12.55
C LEU A 38 -13.55 -4.99 -11.56
N PRO A 39 -12.47 -4.18 -11.59
CA PRO A 39 -11.28 -4.40 -10.77
C PRO A 39 -11.48 -3.90 -9.33
N LEU A 40 -12.47 -4.48 -8.63
CA LEU A 40 -12.86 -4.09 -7.28
C LEU A 40 -11.71 -4.17 -6.28
N THR A 41 -10.84 -5.16 -6.43
CA THR A 41 -9.62 -5.30 -5.62
C THR A 41 -8.68 -4.12 -5.80
N ALA A 42 -8.47 -3.67 -7.05
CA ALA A 42 -7.64 -2.51 -7.36
C ALA A 42 -8.19 -1.24 -6.71
N VAL A 43 -9.51 -1.05 -6.75
CA VAL A 43 -10.20 0.10 -6.12
C VAL A 43 -10.08 0.04 -4.60
N ILE A 44 -10.48 -1.08 -3.98
CA ILE A 44 -10.50 -1.22 -2.51
C ILE A 44 -9.08 -1.08 -1.95
N VAL A 45 -8.11 -1.81 -2.50
CA VAL A 45 -6.73 -1.77 -2.02
C VAL A 45 -6.07 -0.44 -2.36
N GLY A 46 -6.38 0.16 -3.51
CA GLY A 46 -5.89 1.48 -3.90
C GLY A 46 -6.29 2.58 -2.90
N ILE A 47 -7.48 2.47 -2.30
CA ILE A 47 -7.94 3.35 -1.23
C ILE A 47 -7.36 2.91 0.12
N ALA A 48 -7.40 1.62 0.46
CA ALA A 48 -7.03 1.13 1.79
C ALA A 48 -5.52 1.24 2.09
N LEU A 49 -4.66 0.98 1.10
CA LEU A 49 -3.21 0.94 1.24
C LEU A 49 -2.60 2.22 1.85
N PRO A 50 -2.95 3.45 1.42
CA PRO A 50 -2.43 4.67 2.04
C PRO A 50 -2.87 4.83 3.51
N TYR A 51 -4.10 4.47 3.86
CA TYR A 51 -4.57 4.51 5.25
C TYR A 51 -3.87 3.46 6.11
N MET A 52 -3.72 2.23 5.61
CA MET A 52 -2.97 1.17 6.28
C MET A 52 -1.52 1.59 6.54
N ARG A 53 -0.86 2.19 5.53
CA ARG A 53 0.49 2.74 5.68
C ARG A 53 0.54 3.79 6.78
N LYS A 54 -0.38 4.77 6.75
CA LYS A 54 -0.41 5.85 7.75
C LYS A 54 -0.61 5.28 9.16
N ASN A 55 -1.60 4.40 9.33
CA ASN A 55 -1.91 3.77 10.61
C ASN A 55 -0.73 2.93 11.14
N HIS A 56 -0.11 2.11 10.29
CA HIS A 56 1.00 1.27 10.72
C HIS A 56 2.23 2.11 11.14
N ILE A 57 2.58 3.15 10.38
CA ILE A 57 3.69 4.04 10.76
C ILE A 57 3.37 4.79 12.06
N GLN A 58 2.14 5.26 12.25
CA GLN A 58 1.71 5.87 13.51
C GLN A 58 1.84 4.91 14.68
N GLN A 59 1.44 3.65 14.54
CA GLN A 59 1.61 2.63 15.58
C GLN A 59 3.08 2.36 15.93
N ILE A 60 3.98 2.40 14.95
CA ILE A 60 5.42 2.27 15.20
C ILE A 60 5.91 3.47 16.01
N GLN A 61 5.54 4.69 15.62
CA GLN A 61 5.94 5.91 16.32
C GLN A 61 5.39 5.97 17.74
N MET A 62 4.12 5.58 17.95
CA MET A 62 3.52 5.49 19.28
C MET A 62 4.29 4.50 20.17
N LYS A 63 4.53 3.27 19.69
CA LYS A 63 5.27 2.25 20.44
C LYS A 63 6.70 2.67 20.78
N GLU A 64 7.34 3.47 19.95
CA GLU A 64 8.68 3.98 20.19
C GLU A 64 8.70 5.21 21.11
N ASN A 65 7.65 6.04 21.11
CA ASN A 65 7.51 7.21 21.98
C ASN A 65 7.00 6.87 23.39
N THR A 66 6.20 5.82 23.56
CA THR A 66 5.65 5.41 24.87
C THR A 66 6.67 4.66 25.75
N GLY A 67 7.91 4.48 25.30
CA GLY A 67 8.98 3.86 26.08
C GLY A 67 8.86 2.34 26.13
N ALA A 68 9.78 1.68 25.45
CA ALA A 68 10.40 0.48 26.00
C ALA A 68 11.55 0.92 26.90
#